data_AF-A0A011QIU8-F1
#
_entry.id   AF-A0A011QIU8-F1
#
_cell.length_a   1.000
_cell.length_b   1.000
_cell.length_c   1.000
_cell.angle_alpha   90.00
_cell.angle_beta   90.00
_cell.angle_gamma   90.00
#
_symmetry.space_group_name_H-M   'P 1'
#
loop_
_entity.id
_entity.type
_entity.pdbx_description
1 polymer ?
#
loop_
_entity_poly.entity_id
_entity_poly.type
_entity_poly.pdbx_seq_one_letter_code
_entity_poly.pdbx_strand_id
1 'polypeptide(L)'
;MTRLLYRQLGDGAVVFDTANWHTHILTPAAAVIFEVFAEAGNGDAIAESRALELLREELDVDPGSPEMQQVLRSLQEMGMLAG
;
A
#
# COMPACT_ATOMS: atom_id res chain seq x y z
N MET A 1 6.39 14.25 10.98
CA MET A 1 7.14 12.98 11.09
C MET A 1 6.29 11.93 10.40
N THR A 2 6.80 11.34 9.32
CA THR A 2 6.06 10.38 8.50
C THR A 2 5.82 9.11 9.32
N ARG A 3 4.55 8.72 9.52
CA ARG A 3 4.15 7.56 10.35
C ARG A 3 4.75 6.26 9.84
N LEU A 4 4.87 6.11 8.53
CA LEU A 4 5.39 4.92 7.87
C LEU A 4 6.81 5.19 7.36
N LEU A 5 7.75 4.28 7.66
CA LEU A 5 9.09 4.27 7.10
C LEU A 5 9.20 3.14 6.08
N TYR A 6 9.47 3.50 4.83
CA TYR A 6 9.58 2.55 3.71
C TYR A 6 11.05 2.28 3.36
N ARG A 7 11.39 1.01 3.11
CA ARG A 7 12.68 0.63 2.55
C ARG A 7 12.56 -0.55 1.59
N GLN A 8 13.03 -0.35 0.37
CA GLN A 8 13.14 -1.42 -0.62
C GLN A 8 14.20 -2.46 -0.21
N LEU A 9 13.89 -3.74 -0.42
CA LEU A 9 14.75 -4.89 -0.13
C LEU A 9 14.70 -5.87 -1.31
N GLY A 10 15.63 -5.72 -2.26
CA GLY A 10 15.58 -6.44 -3.52
C GLY A 10 14.33 -6.07 -4.31
N ASP A 11 13.57 -7.06 -4.75
CA ASP A 11 12.32 -6.86 -5.50
C ASP A 11 11.12 -6.55 -4.60
N GLY A 12 11.24 -6.76 -3.29
CA GLY A 12 10.20 -6.44 -2.29
C GLY A 12 10.54 -5.21 -1.47
N ALA A 13 9.82 -5.03 -0.36
CA ALA A 13 10.07 -3.92 0.54
C ALA A 13 9.67 -4.23 1.98
N VAL A 14 10.07 -3.35 2.88
CA VAL A 14 9.63 -3.34 4.28
C VAL A 14 9.05 -1.98 4.61
N VAL A 15 7.90 -2.00 5.28
CA VAL A 15 7.26 -0.82 5.87
C VAL A 15 7.28 -0.97 7.38
N PHE A 16 7.79 0.04 8.08
CA PHE A 16 7.75 0.12 9.53
C PHE A 16 6.75 1.20 9.96
N ASP A 17 5.71 0.81 10.69
CA ASP A 17 4.76 1.75 11.30
C ASP A 17 5.29 2.21 12.66
N THR A 18 5.71 3.48 12.71
CA THR A 18 6.27 4.09 13.93
C THR A 18 5.25 4.26 15.05
N ALA A 19 3.94 4.22 14.74
CA ALA A 19 2.89 4.39 15.73
C ALA A 19 2.70 3.15 16.62
N ASN A 20 2.83 1.95 16.05
CA ASN A 20 2.58 0.67 16.74
C ASN A 20 3.80 -0.28 16.72
N TRP A 21 4.92 0.15 16.14
CA TRP A 21 6.18 -0.60 16.02
C TRP A 21 6.06 -1.91 15.24
N HIS A 22 5.05 -2.03 14.37
CA HIS A 22 4.91 -3.19 13.50
C HIS A 22 5.75 -3.03 12.23
N THR A 23 6.34 -4.16 11.82
CA THR A 23 7.09 -4.27 10.57
C THR A 23 6.29 -5.13 9.60
N HIS A 24 5.96 -4.58 8.44
CA HIS A 24 5.27 -5.26 7.36
C HIS A 24 6.30 -5.61 6.28
N ILE A 25 6.41 -6.89 5.96
CA ILE A 25 7.22 -7.36 4.83
C ILE A 25 6.30 -7.41 3.61
N LEU A 26 6.63 -6.63 2.59
CA LEU A 26 5.90 -6.54 1.35
C LEU A 26 6.51 -7.48 0.31
N THR A 27 5.64 -8.28 -0.31
CA THR A 27 5.98 -8.99 -1.56
C THR A 27 6.27 -7.97 -2.67
N PRO A 28 6.93 -8.37 -3.77
CA PRO A 28 7.19 -7.45 -4.88
C PRO A 28 5.93 -6.74 -5.39
N ALA A 29 4.83 -7.46 -5.57
CA ALA A 29 3.56 -6.87 -5.99
C ALA A 29 3.02 -5.86 -4.97
N ALA A 30 3.09 -6.18 -3.67
CA ALA A 30 2.63 -5.27 -2.62
C ALA A 30 3.51 -4.02 -2.47
N ALA A 31 4.81 -4.13 -2.74
CA ALA A 31 5.74 -3.00 -2.75
C ALA A 31 5.39 -2.00 -3.86
N VAL A 32 5.14 -2.49 -5.08
CA VAL A 32 4.70 -1.66 -6.20
C VAL A 32 3.38 -0.93 -5.88
N ILE A 33 2.39 -1.65 -5.35
CA ILE A 33 1.10 -1.05 -4.97
C ILE A 33 1.29 0.02 -3.89
N PHE A 34 2.13 -0.26 -2.87
CA PHE A 34 2.43 0.70 -1.82
C PHE A 34 3.05 1.98 -2.38
N GLU A 35 4.02 1.86 -3.29
CA GLU A 35 4.68 3.01 -3.92
C GLU A 35 3.70 3.87 -4.72
N VAL A 36 2.86 3.24 -5.56
CA VAL A 36 1.83 3.94 -6.35
C VAL A 36 0.86 4.69 -5.44
N PHE A 37 0.44 4.08 -4.33
CA PHE A 37 -0.49 4.74 -3.40
C PHE A 37 0.18 5.86 -2.60
N ALA A 38 1.44 5.65 -2.17
CA ALA A 38 2.22 6.67 -1.47
C ALA A 38 2.45 7.89 -2.36
N GLU A 39 2.73 7.68 -3.65
CA GLU A 39 2.90 8.73 -4.64
C GLU A 39 1.58 9.47 -4.89
N ALA A 40 0.49 8.74 -5.14
CA ALA A 40 -0.83 9.32 -5.39
C ALA A 40 -1.35 10.15 -4.20
N GLY A 41 -1.05 9.71 -2.98
CA GLY A 41 -1.41 10.42 -1.74
C GLY A 41 -0.42 11.49 -1.32
N ASN A 42 0.73 11.63 -1.99
CA ASN A 42 1.85 12.47 -1.56
C ASN A 42 2.25 12.21 -0.08
N GLY A 43 2.20 10.94 0.33
CA GLY A 43 2.45 10.50 1.71
C GLY A 43 1.24 10.50 2.65
N ASP A 44 0.08 10.99 2.20
CA ASP A 44 -1.20 10.91 2.92
C ASP A 44 -2.05 9.73 2.43
N ALA A 45 -3.11 9.41 3.17
CA ALA A 45 -4.06 8.37 2.79
C ALA A 45 -4.86 8.78 1.55
N ILE A 46 -5.07 7.85 0.62
CA ILE A 46 -5.91 8.06 -0.57
C ILE A 46 -7.30 7.47 -0.37
N ALA A 47 -8.32 8.04 -1.02
CA ALA A 47 -9.66 7.48 -1.02
C ALA A 47 -9.69 6.09 -1.64
N GLU A 48 -10.49 5.17 -1.08
CA GLU A 48 -10.61 3.80 -1.59
C GLU A 48 -10.99 3.77 -3.08
N SER A 49 -11.90 4.64 -3.53
CA SER A 49 -12.27 4.73 -4.95
C SER A 49 -11.08 5.05 -5.86
N ARG A 50 -10.18 5.94 -5.42
CA ARG A 50 -8.96 6.27 -6.17
C ARG A 50 -7.95 5.13 -6.16
N ALA A 51 -7.82 4.42 -5.03
CA ALA A 51 -6.98 3.23 -4.93
C ALA A 51 -7.43 2.13 -5.91
N LEU A 52 -8.74 1.90 -6.02
CA LEU A 52 -9.32 0.92 -6.95
C LEU A 52 -9.12 1.32 -8.42
N GLU A 53 -9.22 2.61 -8.73
CA GLU A 53 -8.92 3.16 -10.06
C GLU A 53 -7.45 2.92 -10.42
N LEU A 54 -6.51 3.28 -9.54
CA LEU A 54 -5.07 3.07 -9.75
C LEU A 54 -4.71 1.60 -9.99
N LEU A 55 -5.30 0.69 -9.20
CA LEU A 55 -5.07 -0.75 -9.38
C LEU A 55 -5.48 -1.24 -10.78
N ARG A 56 -6.59 -0.72 -11.31
CA ARG A 56 -7.11 -1.13 -12.62
C ARG A 56 -6.40 -0.44 -13.77
N GLU A 57 -6.21 0.87 -13.68
CA GLU A 57 -5.75 1.69 -14.81
C GLU A 57 -4.23 1.70 -14.94
N GLU A 58 -3.50 1.69 -13.82
CA GLU A 58 -2.03 1.78 -13.84
C GLU A 58 -1.35 0.43 -13.69
N LEU A 59 -1.95 -0.47 -12.90
CA LEU A 59 -1.34 -1.75 -12.55
C LEU A 59 -1.94 -2.96 -13.29
N ASP A 60 -3.06 -2.78 -14.00
CA ASP A 60 -3.81 -3.86 -14.69
C ASP A 60 -4.12 -5.05 -13.76
N VAL A 61 -4.41 -4.74 -12.49
CA VAL A 61 -4.70 -5.72 -11.43
C VAL A 61 -6.21 -5.73 -11.15
N ASP A 62 -6.78 -6.93 -10.98
CA ASP A 62 -8.16 -7.09 -10.52
C ASP A 62 -8.28 -6.90 -8.98
N PRO A 63 -8.89 -5.79 -8.51
CA PRO A 63 -9.10 -5.56 -7.08
C PRO A 63 -10.12 -6.52 -6.45
N GLY A 64 -10.92 -7.24 -7.25
CA GLY A 64 -11.89 -8.21 -6.77
C GLY A 64 -11.29 -9.56 -6.36
N SER A 65 -10.03 -9.83 -6.71
CA SER A 65 -9.37 -11.08 -6.36
C SER A 65 -9.18 -11.22 -4.83
N PRO A 66 -9.33 -12.44 -4.26
CA PRO A 66 -9.16 -12.67 -2.82
C PRO A 66 -7.80 -12.21 -2.28
N GLU A 67 -6.75 -12.42 -3.06
CA GLU A 67 -5.38 -12.03 -2.72
C GLU A 67 -5.26 -10.49 -2.65
N MET A 68 -5.87 -9.77 -3.59
CA MET A 68 -5.83 -8.31 -3.61
C MET A 68 -6.65 -7.69 -2.50
N GLN A 69 -7.78 -8.31 -2.15
CA GLN A 69 -8.58 -7.90 -0.98
C GLN A 69 -7.78 -8.01 0.32
N GLN A 70 -6.89 -9.01 0.43
CA GLN A 70 -5.99 -9.13 1.58
C GLN A 70 -4.93 -8.02 1.60
N VAL A 71 -4.33 -7.71 0.46
CA VAL A 71 -3.36 -6.60 0.32
C VAL A 71 -4.01 -5.25 0.67
N LEU A 72 -5.19 -4.97 0.11
CA LEU A 72 -5.95 -3.75 0.39
C LEU A 72 -6.27 -3.58 1.87
N ARG A 73 -6.67 -4.67 2.55
CA ARG A 73 -6.90 -4.64 3.99
C ARG A 73 -5.64 -4.27 4.77
N SER A 74 -4.50 -4.87 4.45
CA SER A 74 -3.24 -4.54 5.09
C SER A 74 -2.84 -3.07 4.85
N LEU A 75 -3.08 -2.54 3.65
CA LEU A 75 -2.84 -1.12 3.35
C LEU A 75 -3.77 -0.19 4.14
N GLN A 76 -5.03 -0.58 4.33
CA GLN A 76 -5.97 0.15 5.17
C GLN A 76 -5.54 0.15 6.65
N GLU A 77 -5.07 -0.99 7.18
CA GLU A 77 -4.52 -1.10 8.54
C GLU A 77 -3.28 -0.20 8.74
N MET A 78 -2.44 -0.07 7.71
CA MET A 78 -1.30 0.86 7.69
C MET A 78 -1.71 2.33 7.56
N GLY A 79 -2.99 2.62 7.30
CA GLY A 79 -3.50 3.98 7.12
C GLY A 79 -3.21 4.59 5.75
N MET A 80 -2.93 3.76 4.75
CA MET A 80 -2.71 4.21 3.35
C MET A 80 -4.01 4.49 2.60
N LEU A 81 -5.13 3.92 3.09
CA LEU A 81 -6.46 4.08 2.51
C LEU A 81 -7.37 4.82 3.50
N ALA A 82 -8.02 5.87 3.02
CA ALA A 82 -9.13 6.52 3.71
C ALA A 82 -10.40 5.71 3.44
N GLY A 83 -10.97 5.17 4.53
CA GLY A 83 -12.26 4.47 4.51
C GLY A 83 -13.47 5.41 4.53
#